data_AF-A0A6M0RE14-F1
#
_entry.id   AF-A0A6M0RE14-F1
#
_cell.length_a   1.000
_cell.length_b   1.000
_cell.length_c   1.000
_cell.angle_alpha   90.00
_cell.angle_beta   90.00
_cell.angle_gamma   90.00
#
_symmetry.space_group_name_H-M   'P 1'
#
loop_
_entity.id
_entity.type
_entity.pdbx_description
1 polymer ?
#
loop_
_entity_poly.entity_id
_entity_poly.type
_entity_poly.pdbx_seq_one_letter_code
_entity_poly.pdbx_strand_id
1 'polypeptide(L)' 'MLLLQLHQLAMEFVNNGVMSQGLELFDLAFDLDDQIFTIREALDEIEKTIQTLTDLAPDPDEDYENGED' A
#
# COMPACT_ATOMS: atom_id res chain seq x y z
N MET A 1 -6.61 -7.56 -12.82
CA MET A 1 -7.32 -8.83 -13.12
C MET A 1 -7.77 -9.56 -11.85
N LEU A 2 -6.95 -9.66 -10.81
CA LEU A 2 -7.29 -10.38 -9.56
C LEU A 2 -8.53 -9.84 -8.81
N LEU A 3 -8.71 -8.51 -8.72
CA LEU A 3 -9.93 -7.93 -8.14
C LEU A 3 -11.21 -8.26 -8.93
N LEU A 4 -11.12 -8.34 -10.26
CA LEU A 4 -12.24 -8.75 -11.10
C LEU A 4 -12.57 -10.24 -10.89
N GLN A 5 -11.54 -11.07 -10.75
CA GLN A 5 -11.69 -12.49 -10.44
C GLN A 5 -12.30 -12.71 -9.05
N LEU A 6 -11.85 -11.98 -8.02
CA LEU A 6 -12.43 -12.01 -6.69
C LEU A 6 -13.91 -11.59 -6.73
N HIS A 7 -14.23 -10.55 -7.49
CA HIS A 7 -15.60 -10.11 -7.68
C HIS A 7 -16.47 -11.18 -8.36
N GLN A 8 -15.96 -11.84 -9.40
CA GLN A 8 -16.68 -12.92 -10.09
C GLN A 8 -16.94 -14.11 -9.15
N LEU A 9 -15.95 -14.56 -8.39
CA LEU A 9 -16.10 -15.62 -7.39
C LEU A 9 -17.12 -15.23 -6.31
N ALA A 10 -17.12 -13.98 -5.85
CA ALA A 10 -18.10 -13.50 -4.87
C ALA A 10 -19.53 -13.50 -5.43
N MET A 11 -19.70 -13.11 -6.70
CA MET A 11 -20.99 -13.16 -7.38
C MET A 11 -21.50 -14.61 -7.50
N GLU A 12 -20.63 -15.56 -7.87
CA GLU A 12 -21.02 -16.97 -7.98
C GLU A 12 -21.34 -17.60 -6.62
N PHE A 13 -20.55 -17.30 -5.59
CA PHE A 13 -20.75 -17.83 -4.25
C PHE A 13 -21.98 -17.23 -3.55
N VAL A 14 -22.12 -15.91 -3.55
CA VAL A 14 -23.18 -15.20 -2.80
C VAL A 14 -24.51 -15.17 -3.55
N ASN A 15 -24.49 -14.88 -4.85
CA ASN A 15 -25.73 -14.65 -5.60
C ASN A 15 -26.26 -15.92 -6.28
N ASN A 16 -25.37 -16.81 -6.71
CA ASN A 16 -25.75 -18.08 -7.36
C ASN A 16 -25.69 -19.29 -6.41
N GLY A 17 -25.24 -19.10 -5.16
CA GLY A 17 -25.16 -20.14 -4.15
C GLY A 17 -24.17 -21.26 -4.47
N VAL A 18 -23.18 -20.99 -5.35
CA VAL A 18 -22.18 -21.98 -5.78
C VAL A 18 -21.12 -22.13 -4.70
N MET A 19 -21.47 -22.86 -3.64
CA MET A 19 -20.64 -23.00 -2.44
C MET A 19 -19.30 -23.70 -2.70
N SER A 20 -19.16 -24.45 -3.79
CA SER A 20 -17.93 -25.15 -4.17
C SER A 20 -16.75 -24.21 -4.45
N GLN A 21 -17.02 -22.94 -4.78
CA GLN A 21 -15.99 -21.94 -5.06
C GLN A 21 -15.63 -21.06 -3.85
N GLY A 22 -16.23 -21.32 -2.68
CA GLY A 22 -16.00 -20.50 -1.49
C GLY A 22 -14.55 -20.50 -1.03
N LEU A 23 -13.86 -21.64 -1.12
CA LEU A 23 -12.44 -21.73 -0.75
C LEU A 23 -11.58 -20.85 -1.67
N GLU A 24 -11.77 -20.94 -2.99
CA GLU A 24 -11.03 -20.14 -3.96
C GLU A 24 -11.29 -18.63 -3.78
N LEU A 25 -12.52 -18.25 -3.42
CA LEU A 25 -12.87 -16.87 -3.07
C LEU A 25 -12.08 -16.36 -1.87
N PHE A 26 -12.06 -17.13 -0.77
CA PHE A 26 -11.37 -16.72 0.46
C PHE A 26 -9.86 -16.73 0.30
N ASP A 27 -9.29 -17.73 -0.36
CA ASP A 27 -7.85 -17.80 -0.64
C ASP A 27 -7.40 -16.57 -1.44
N LEU A 28 -8.12 -16.23 -2.51
CA LEU A 28 -7.81 -15.04 -3.31
C LEU A 28 -8.00 -13.74 -2.52
N ALA A 29 -8.96 -13.68 -1.59
CA ALA A 29 -9.15 -12.52 -0.74
C ALA A 29 -7.98 -12.33 0.24
N PHE A 30 -7.49 -13.41 0.86
CA PHE A 30 -6.34 -13.37 1.75
C PHE A 30 -5.06 -13.00 1.01
N ASP A 31 -4.80 -13.58 -0.16
CA ASP A 31 -3.64 -13.23 -0.97
C ASP A 31 -3.62 -11.75 -1.36
N LEU A 32 -4.79 -11.16 -1.61
CA LEU A 32 -4.91 -9.73 -1.91
C LEU A 32 -4.72 -8.86 -0.67
N ASP A 33 -5.20 -9.30 0.49
CA ASP A 33 -5.01 -8.59 1.76
C ASP A 33 -3.51 -8.54 2.15
N ASP A 34 -2.80 -9.66 2.03
CA ASP A 34 -1.35 -9.74 2.28
C ASP A 34 -0.55 -8.83 1.32
N GLN A 35 -0.94 -8.77 0.05
CA GLN A 35 -0.34 -7.87 -0.93
C GLN A 35 -0.57 -6.39 -0.57
N ILE A 36 -1.80 -6.04 -0.18
CA ILE A 36 -2.14 -4.68 0.23
C ILE A 36 -1.36 -4.30 1.50
N PHE A 37 -1.26 -5.21 2.46
CA PHE A 37 -0.47 -5.01 3.68
C PHE A 37 1.00 -4.74 3.34
N THR A 38 1.59 -5.55 2.47
CA THR A 38 2.99 -5.39 2.03
C THR A 38 3.21 -4.04 1.34
N ILE A 39 2.29 -3.61 0.47
CA ILE A 39 2.36 -2.32 -0.21
C ILE A 39 2.28 -1.17 0.81
N ARG A 40 1.41 -1.29 1.82
CA ARG A 40 1.27 -0.29 2.87
C ARG A 40 2.56 -0.13 3.68
N GLU A 41 3.16 -1.23 4.12
CA GLU A 41 4.42 -1.18 4.86
C GLU A 41 5.54 -0.51 4.03
N ALA A 42 5.63 -0.83 2.74
CA ALA A 42 6.59 -0.19 1.84
C ALA A 42 6.33 1.32 1.69
N LEU A 43 5.07 1.76 1.64
CA LEU A 43 4.73 3.18 1.60
C LEU A 43 5.13 3.89 2.90
N ASP A 44 4.89 3.27 4.06
CA ASP A 44 5.29 3.81 5.36
C ASP A 44 6.82 3.95 5.46
N GLU A 45 7.60 3.03 4.89
CA GLU A 45 9.07 3.13 4.82
C GLU A 45 9.53 4.27 3.89
N ILE A 46 8.88 4.44 2.75
CA ILE A 46 9.17 5.54 1.81
C ILE A 46 8.88 6.88 2.49
N GLU A 47 7.74 7.02 3.17
CA GLU A 47 7.37 8.24 3.90
C GLU A 47 8.41 8.59 4.96
N LYS A 48 8.83 7.61 5.78
CA LYS A 48 9.90 7.81 6.79
C LYS A 48 11.21 8.26 6.16
N THR A 49 11.57 7.69 5.01
CA THR A 49 12.80 8.05 4.30
C THR A 49 12.73 9.47 3.78
N ILE A 50 11.60 9.87 3.17
CA ILE A 50 11.39 11.24 2.71
C ILE A 50 11.46 12.22 3.89
N GLN A 51 10.78 11.93 5.00
CA GLN A 51 10.83 12.79 6.18
C GLN A 51 12.26 12.96 6.70
N THR A 52 13.03 11.88 6.77
CA THR A 52 14.44 11.93 7.18
C THR A 52 15.27 12.82 6.25
N LEU A 53 15.05 12.74 4.94
CA LEU A 53 15.74 13.60 3.97
C LEU A 53 15.32 15.06 4.09
N THR A 54 14.03 15.33 4.37
CA THR A 54 13.52 16.69 4.63
C THR A 54 14.11 17.27 5.90
N ASP A 55 14.21 16.49 6.99
CA ASP A 55 14.79 16.95 8.25
C ASP A 55 16.31 17.22 8.16
N LEU A 56 16.99 16.52 7.25
CA LEU A 56 18.41 16.73 6.95
C LEU A 56 18.67 17.80 5.90
N ALA A 57 17.63 18.34 5.26
CA ALA A 57 17.81 19.40 4.28
C ALA A 57 18.35 20.65 4.99
N PRO A 58 19.43 21.26 4.50
CA PRO A 58 19.95 22.49 5.08
C PRO A 58 18.88 23.59 5.01
N ASP A 59 18.81 24.41 6.06
CA ASP A 59 17.92 25.56 6.06
C ASP A 59 18.43 26.53 4.98
N PRO A 60 17.62 26.86 3.95
CA PRO A 60 18.06 27.76 2.89
C PRO A 60 18.48 29.15 3.41
N ASP A 61 18.07 29.51 4.63
CA ASP A 61 18.44 30.78 5.27
C ASP A 61 19.76 30.70 6.08
N GLU A 62 20.28 29.51 6.40
CA GLU A 62 21.56 29.34 7.14
C GLU A 62 22.81 29.67 6.31
N ASP A 63 22.71 29.61 4.98
CA ASP A 63 23.84 29.94 4.07
C ASP A 63 24.09 31.46 3.94
N TYR A 64 23.16 32.31 4.40
CA TYR A 64 23.26 33.77 4.29
C TYR A 64 23.82 34.47 5.54
N GLU A 65 23.94 33.79 6.69
CA GLU A 65 24.53 34.37 7.91
C GLU A 65 26.05 34.21 8.03
N ASN A 66 26.70 33.41 7.17
CA ASN A 66 28.17 33.25 7.16
C ASN A 66 28.91 34.28 6.30
N GLY A 67 28.23 35.33 5.85
CA GLY A 67 28.82 36.49 5.19
C GLY A 67 28.99 37.66 6.17
N GLU A 68 29.81 37.52 7.20
CA GLU A 68 30.28 38.68 7.98
C GLU A 68 31.30 39.49 7.14
N ASP A 69 30.94 40.76 6.88
CA ASP A 69 31.71 41.97 6.48
C ASP A 69 33.11 41.85 5.83
#